data_AF-A0A4Q3RMM7-F1
#
_entry.id   AF-A0A4Q3RMM7-F1
#
_cell.length_a   1.000
_cell.length_b   1.000
_cell.length_c   1.000
_cell.angle_alpha   90.00
_cell.angle_beta   90.00
_cell.angle_gamma   90.00
#
_symmetry.space_group_name_H-M   'P 1'
#
loop_
_entity.id
_entity.type
_entity.pdbx_description
1 polymer ?
#
loop_
_entity_poly.entity_id
_entity_poly.type
_entity_poly.pdbx_seq_one_letter_code
_entity_poly.pdbx_strand_id
1 'polypeptide(L)'
;MLPKYKRILLKLSGESLMGNKNFGLDSDVIGGGNIYRGMNEAETGIERAQGDYMGMLATVINGMALQAGLEKAGVYTRLQSAIKMEQIAEPYIRRRAIRHLEKGRVVIFGAGTGNPYFTTDTAGSLRAIEIKADVILKGTRVDGVYTADPEKDPTATRFDKISFADCIAKNLKVMDMTAFTLCMENDLPIVVFDMNMPGNLMSVVTGEKVGTLVS
;
A
#
# COMPACT_ATOMS: atom_id res chain seq x y z
N MET A 1 -15.81 -3.34 -20.00
CA MET A 1 -16.33 -2.86 -18.70
C MET A 1 -15.78 -1.47 -18.45
N LEU A 2 -16.59 -0.57 -17.89
CA LEU A 2 -16.12 0.74 -17.41
C LEU A 2 -15.58 0.60 -15.99
N PRO A 3 -14.45 1.22 -15.63
CA PRO A 3 -13.92 1.18 -14.27
C PRO A 3 -14.85 1.95 -13.31
N LYS A 4 -15.05 1.41 -12.11
CA LYS A 4 -15.81 2.04 -11.01
C LYS A 4 -15.10 3.29 -10.46
N TYR A 5 -13.77 3.27 -10.43
CA TYR A 5 -12.94 4.35 -9.91
C TYR A 5 -12.12 4.99 -11.03
N LYS A 6 -12.03 6.32 -11.04
CA LYS A 6 -11.24 7.09 -12.00
C LYS A 6 -9.76 7.11 -11.61
N ARG A 7 -9.47 7.21 -10.30
CA ARG A 7 -8.12 7.20 -9.75
C ARG A 7 -8.09 6.37 -8.48
N ILE A 8 -7.19 5.40 -8.43
CA ILE A 8 -6.96 4.58 -7.25
C ILE A 8 -5.57 4.83 -6.69
N LEU A 9 -5.38 4.60 -5.40
CA LEU A 9 -4.07 4.30 -4.85
C LEU A 9 -4.03 2.82 -4.47
N LEU A 10 -3.16 2.06 -5.14
CA LEU A 10 -2.92 0.67 -4.78
C LEU A 10 -1.79 0.60 -3.75
N LYS A 11 -2.09 0.10 -2.55
CA LYS A 11 -1.10 -0.16 -1.51
C LYS A 11 -0.72 -1.63 -1.51
N LEU A 12 0.55 -1.90 -1.76
CA LEU A 12 1.16 -3.22 -1.73
C LEU A 12 2.03 -3.36 -0.46
N SER A 13 1.86 -4.43 0.33
CA SER A 13 2.71 -4.70 1.49
C SER A 13 3.94 -5.50 1.08
N GLY A 14 5.11 -5.27 1.67
CA GLY A 14 6.32 -6.04 1.34
C GLY A 14 6.11 -7.55 1.32
N GLU A 15 5.25 -8.05 2.20
CA GLU A 15 4.87 -9.45 2.33
C GLU A 15 4.05 -10.01 1.16
N SER A 16 3.24 -9.18 0.46
CA SER A 16 2.54 -9.62 -0.76
C SER A 16 3.51 -9.76 -1.93
N LEU A 17 4.78 -9.44 -1.71
CA LEU A 17 5.80 -9.20 -2.72
C LEU A 17 7.01 -10.15 -2.49
N MET A 18 6.89 -11.02 -1.49
CA MET A 18 7.90 -12.03 -1.13
C MET A 18 7.66 -13.39 -1.79
N GLY A 19 6.51 -13.61 -2.42
CA GLY A 19 6.12 -14.94 -2.91
C GLY A 19 6.24 -15.99 -1.80
N ASN A 20 6.92 -17.10 -2.08
CA ASN A 20 7.22 -18.17 -1.13
C ASN A 20 8.55 -17.99 -0.35
N LYS A 21 9.24 -16.85 -0.50
CA LYS A 21 10.54 -16.63 0.14
C LYS A 21 10.39 -16.01 1.54
N ASN A 22 11.32 -16.35 2.43
CA ASN A 22 11.37 -15.82 3.80
C ASN A 22 12.09 -14.45 3.90
N PHE A 23 12.85 -14.04 2.87
CA PHE A 23 13.54 -12.74 2.78
C PHE A 23 13.98 -12.49 1.33
N GLY A 24 14.13 -11.22 0.92
CA GLY A 24 14.71 -10.83 -0.38
C GLY A 24 13.69 -10.59 -1.50
N LEU A 25 14.23 -10.38 -2.71
CA LEU A 25 13.44 -10.07 -3.92
C LEU A 25 12.95 -11.38 -4.58
N ASP A 26 11.64 -11.49 -4.77
CA ASP A 26 11.12 -12.32 -5.86
C ASP A 26 11.09 -11.46 -7.12
N SER A 27 11.53 -12.00 -8.26
CA SER A 27 11.66 -11.24 -9.52
C SER A 27 10.32 -10.77 -10.10
N ASP A 28 9.21 -11.27 -9.55
CA ASP A 28 7.87 -11.08 -10.09
C ASP A 28 6.99 -10.12 -9.29
N VAL A 29 7.34 -9.72 -8.05
CA VAL A 29 6.40 -8.97 -7.18
C VAL A 29 7.12 -8.11 -6.13
N ILE A 30 6.74 -6.84 -5.92
CA ILE A 30 7.69 -5.81 -5.41
C ILE A 30 7.16 -4.76 -4.39
N GLY A 31 7.75 -4.65 -3.16
CA GLY A 31 7.58 -3.61 -2.09
C GLY A 31 8.39 -3.86 -0.79
N GLY A 32 8.64 -2.83 0.06
CA GLY A 32 9.78 -2.67 1.02
C GLY A 32 10.00 -3.60 2.23
N GLY A 33 8.94 -4.15 2.83
CA GLY A 33 9.05 -4.95 4.08
C GLY A 33 9.79 -6.29 3.92
N ASN A 34 10.03 -6.71 2.68
CA ASN A 34 10.77 -7.92 2.32
C ASN A 34 12.30 -7.81 2.51
N ILE A 35 12.84 -6.59 2.54
CA ILE A 35 14.28 -6.31 2.66
C ILE A 35 14.60 -5.83 4.09
N TYR A 36 13.67 -5.16 4.76
CA TYR A 36 13.87 -4.69 6.13
C TYR A 36 12.55 -4.73 6.90
N ARG A 37 12.49 -5.57 7.93
CA ARG A 37 11.37 -5.66 8.87
C ARG A 37 11.78 -4.99 10.16
N GLY A 38 10.96 -4.04 10.63
CA GLY A 38 11.19 -3.22 11.83
C GLY A 38 11.85 -4.04 12.94
N MET A 39 13.14 -3.78 13.13
CA MET A 39 13.96 -4.50 14.09
C MET A 39 13.65 -3.96 15.49
N ASN A 40 13.66 -4.85 16.48
CA ASN A 40 13.63 -4.42 17.87
C ASN A 40 15.02 -3.85 18.19
N GLU A 41 15.10 -2.61 18.69
CA GLU A 41 16.39 -1.96 19.02
C GLU A 41 17.24 -2.86 19.94
N ALA A 42 16.57 -3.59 20.84
CA ALA A 42 17.18 -4.55 21.76
C ALA A 42 17.93 -5.71 21.10
N GLU A 43 17.59 -6.10 19.87
CA GLU A 43 18.20 -7.25 19.19
C GLU A 43 19.37 -6.86 18.28
N THR A 44 19.44 -5.60 17.86
CA THR A 44 20.32 -5.18 16.74
C THR A 44 21.20 -3.99 17.08
N GLY A 45 20.85 -3.23 18.12
CA GLY A 45 21.52 -1.98 18.47
C GLY A 45 21.27 -0.84 17.47
N ILE A 46 20.41 -1.04 16.47
CA ILE A 46 20.05 -0.01 15.49
C ILE A 46 18.93 0.84 16.09
N GLU A 47 19.19 2.14 16.26
CA GLU A 47 18.17 3.11 16.67
C GLU A 47 16.98 3.07 15.68
N ARG A 48 15.77 3.13 16.22
CA ARG A 48 14.54 3.01 15.46
C ARG A 48 14.46 3.98 14.28
N ALA A 49 14.88 5.23 14.46
CA ALA A 49 14.87 6.21 13.38
C ALA A 49 15.76 5.78 12.19
N GLN A 50 16.92 5.20 12.48
CA GLN A 50 17.83 4.67 11.48
C GLN A 50 17.24 3.44 10.78
N GLY A 51 16.60 2.54 11.53
CA GLY A 51 15.88 1.40 10.97
C GLY A 51 14.75 1.82 10.03
N ASP A 52 13.98 2.85 10.38
CA ASP A 52 12.92 3.37 9.52
C ASP A 52 13.48 3.96 8.21
N TYR A 53 14.64 4.63 8.23
CA TYR A 53 15.33 5.04 7.00
C TYR A 53 15.74 3.85 6.13
N MET A 54 16.26 2.78 6.73
CA MET A 54 16.59 1.55 6.00
C MET A 54 15.33 0.94 5.36
N GLY A 55 14.20 0.91 6.08
CA GLY A 55 12.90 0.52 5.55
C GLY A 55 12.44 1.40 4.39
N MET A 56 12.61 2.72 4.49
CA MET A 56 12.29 3.65 3.40
C MET A 56 13.15 3.39 2.16
N LEU A 57 14.45 3.15 2.30
CA LEU A 57 15.34 2.77 1.19
C LEU A 57 14.90 1.45 0.55
N ALA A 58 14.52 0.46 1.36
CA ALA A 58 13.97 -0.80 0.87
C ALA A 58 12.71 -0.59 0.00
N THR A 59 11.82 0.34 0.35
CA THR A 59 10.67 0.66 -0.51
C THR A 59 11.08 1.27 -1.85
N VAL A 60 12.21 1.99 -1.93
CA VAL A 60 12.72 2.54 -3.19
C VAL A 60 13.30 1.44 -4.07
N ILE A 61 14.12 0.53 -3.50
CA ILE A 61 14.65 -0.65 -4.22
C ILE A 61 13.51 -1.43 -4.85
N ASN A 62 12.45 -1.64 -4.08
CA ASN A 62 11.26 -2.24 -4.61
C ASN A 62 10.62 -1.34 -5.67
N GLY A 63 10.34 -0.06 -5.42
CA GLY A 63 9.80 0.83 -6.44
C GLY A 63 10.52 0.74 -7.81
N MET A 64 11.84 0.57 -7.82
CA MET A 64 12.64 0.33 -9.03
C MET A 64 12.30 -1.00 -9.72
N ALA A 65 12.23 -2.10 -8.99
CA ALA A 65 11.88 -3.39 -9.57
C ALA A 65 10.44 -3.38 -10.13
N LEU A 66 9.47 -2.76 -9.43
CA LEU A 66 8.08 -2.65 -9.89
C LEU A 66 8.00 -1.82 -11.17
N GLN A 67 8.78 -0.75 -11.22
CA GLN A 67 8.92 0.07 -12.42
C GLN A 67 9.39 -0.80 -13.60
N ALA A 68 10.47 -1.56 -13.43
CA ALA A 68 11.01 -2.40 -14.49
C ALA A 68 10.02 -3.48 -14.96
N GLY A 69 9.30 -4.14 -14.03
CA GLY A 69 8.28 -5.14 -14.37
C GLY A 69 7.12 -4.56 -15.18
N LEU A 70 6.62 -3.39 -14.79
CA LEU A 70 5.57 -2.67 -15.50
C LEU A 70 6.03 -2.16 -16.88
N GLU A 71 7.25 -1.62 -16.97
CA GLU A 71 7.82 -1.12 -18.23
C GLU A 71 8.06 -2.26 -19.22
N LYS A 72 8.49 -3.43 -18.74
CA LYS A 72 8.58 -4.66 -19.56
C LYS A 72 7.22 -5.08 -20.14
N ALA A 73 6.14 -4.80 -19.43
CA ALA A 73 4.76 -5.02 -19.89
C ALA A 73 4.20 -3.87 -20.75
N GLY A 74 5.01 -2.87 -21.11
CA GLY A 74 4.62 -1.74 -21.95
C GLY A 74 3.89 -0.62 -21.20
N VAL A 75 3.90 -0.62 -19.87
CA VAL A 75 3.25 0.41 -19.05
C VAL A 75 4.22 1.57 -18.81
N TYR A 76 3.79 2.79 -19.10
CA TYR A 76 4.58 3.98 -18.77
C TYR A 76 4.54 4.28 -17.27
N THR A 77 5.70 4.26 -16.62
CA THR A 77 5.80 4.45 -15.17
C THR A 77 6.68 5.63 -14.76
N ARG A 78 6.51 6.11 -13.52
CA ARG A 78 7.45 7.03 -12.85
C ARG A 78 7.57 6.71 -11.36
N LEU A 79 8.79 6.39 -10.93
CA LEU A 79 9.15 6.32 -9.51
C LEU A 79 9.40 7.72 -8.95
N GLN A 80 8.63 8.08 -7.92
CA GLN A 80 8.81 9.29 -7.13
C GLN A 80 9.14 8.94 -5.68
N SER A 81 10.22 9.51 -5.14
CA SER A 81 10.70 9.25 -3.78
C SER A 81 10.43 10.43 -2.84
N ALA A 82 9.98 10.14 -1.62
CA ALA A 82 9.86 11.15 -0.56
C ALA A 82 11.23 11.67 -0.09
N ILE A 83 12.27 10.83 -0.13
CA ILE A 83 13.66 11.21 0.11
C ILE A 83 14.30 11.53 -1.25
N LYS A 84 14.92 12.71 -1.38
CA LYS A 84 15.53 13.15 -2.64
C LYS A 84 16.70 12.23 -3.02
N MET A 85 16.67 11.67 -4.23
CA MET A 85 17.69 10.76 -4.78
C MET A 85 17.89 11.05 -6.27
N GLU A 86 18.63 12.10 -6.58
CA GLU A 86 18.64 12.73 -7.92
C GLU A 86 18.96 11.77 -9.08
N GLN A 87 19.89 10.83 -8.91
CA GLN A 87 20.24 9.87 -9.97
C GLN A 87 19.29 8.66 -10.06
N ILE A 88 18.48 8.39 -9.03
CA ILE A 88 17.74 7.11 -8.90
C ILE A 88 16.25 7.30 -9.18
N ALA A 89 15.64 8.35 -8.61
CA ALA A 89 14.19 8.56 -8.67
C ALA A 89 13.85 10.04 -8.70
N GLU A 90 12.72 10.40 -9.32
CA GLU A 90 12.23 11.76 -9.25
C GLU A 90 11.90 12.11 -7.79
N PRO A 91 12.22 13.32 -7.29
CA PRO A 91 11.70 13.75 -6.00
C PRO A 91 10.16 13.86 -6.07
N TYR A 92 9.47 13.45 -5.02
CA TYR A 92 8.03 13.61 -4.94
C TYR A 92 7.65 15.10 -4.99
N ILE A 93 6.87 15.45 -6.02
CA ILE A 93 6.25 16.75 -6.16
C ILE A 93 4.80 16.49 -6.55
N ARG A 94 3.86 16.83 -5.66
CA ARG A 94 2.42 16.57 -5.85
C ARG A 94 1.90 16.94 -7.24
N ARG A 95 2.20 18.16 -7.72
CA ARG A 95 1.77 18.63 -9.05
C ARG A 95 2.34 17.77 -10.19
N ARG A 96 3.56 17.25 -10.03
CA ARG A 96 4.21 16.37 -11.02
C ARG A 96 3.57 14.98 -11.00
N ALA A 97 3.29 14.42 -9.83
CA ALA A 97 2.56 13.15 -9.69
C ALA A 97 1.20 13.21 -10.42
N ILE A 98 0.40 14.24 -10.12
CA ILE A 98 -0.91 14.46 -10.76
C ILE A 98 -0.74 14.58 -12.29
N ARG A 99 0.26 15.32 -12.76
CA ARG A 99 0.52 15.47 -14.20
C ARG A 99 0.92 14.16 -14.88
N HIS A 100 1.63 13.27 -14.19
CA HIS A 100 1.94 11.93 -14.72
C HIS A 100 0.67 11.08 -14.80
N LEU A 101 -0.19 11.11 -13.77
CA LEU A 101 -1.48 10.40 -13.76
C LEU A 101 -2.42 10.89 -14.87
N GLU A 102 -2.49 12.21 -15.12
CA GLU A 102 -3.26 12.79 -16.23
C GLU A 102 -2.78 12.32 -17.61
N LYS A 103 -1.50 11.94 -17.73
CA LYS A 103 -0.92 11.39 -18.96
C LYS A 103 -1.09 9.87 -19.08
N GLY A 104 -1.86 9.24 -18.18
CA GLY A 104 -2.09 7.80 -18.18
C GLY A 104 -0.88 6.99 -17.71
N ARG A 105 0.04 7.58 -16.95
CA ARG A 105 1.21 6.88 -16.41
C ARG A 105 0.90 6.31 -15.04
N VAL A 106 1.51 5.17 -14.71
CA VAL A 106 1.54 4.65 -13.34
C VAL A 106 2.60 5.41 -12.54
N VAL A 107 2.22 5.95 -11.38
CA VAL A 107 3.15 6.62 -10.47
C VAL A 107 3.42 5.71 -9.28
N ILE A 108 4.69 5.40 -9.04
CA ILE A 108 5.15 4.56 -7.95
C ILE A 108 5.73 5.47 -6.87
N PHE A 109 5.25 5.37 -5.63
CA PHE A 109 5.75 6.17 -4.52
C PHE A 109 6.73 5.36 -3.67
N GLY A 110 7.99 5.80 -3.61
CA GLY A 110 9.03 5.24 -2.76
C GLY A 110 9.34 6.12 -1.54
N ALA A 111 10.04 5.54 -0.58
CA ALA A 111 10.47 6.16 0.68
C ALA A 111 9.32 6.66 1.59
N GLY A 112 8.11 6.11 1.46
CA GLY A 112 7.00 6.39 2.37
C GLY A 112 6.65 7.87 2.50
N THR A 113 6.59 8.37 3.74
CA THR A 113 6.39 9.80 4.05
C THR A 113 7.71 10.59 4.02
N GLY A 114 8.86 9.91 3.98
CA GLY A 114 10.19 10.50 4.16
C GLY A 114 10.58 10.75 5.61
N ASN A 115 9.72 10.36 6.58
CA ASN A 115 9.92 10.61 8.00
C ASN A 115 9.89 9.28 8.78
N PRO A 116 10.79 9.07 9.76
CA PRO A 116 10.70 7.98 10.71
C PRO A 116 9.39 8.00 11.52
N TYR A 117 9.09 6.89 12.20
CA TYR A 117 7.90 6.66 13.03
C TYR A 117 6.57 6.52 12.28
N PHE A 118 6.57 6.65 10.95
CA PHE A 118 5.39 6.47 10.11
C PHE A 118 5.42 5.12 9.37
N THR A 119 4.25 4.53 9.20
CA THR A 119 4.10 3.26 8.47
C THR A 119 3.92 3.50 6.96
N THR A 120 4.00 2.42 6.18
CA THR A 120 3.62 2.45 4.75
C THR A 120 2.12 2.67 4.55
N ASP A 121 1.30 2.31 5.53
CA ASP A 121 -0.15 2.56 5.51
C ASP A 121 -0.39 4.07 5.64
N THR A 122 0.29 4.78 6.54
CA THR A 122 0.20 6.24 6.64
C THR A 122 0.65 6.93 5.36
N ALA A 123 1.75 6.46 4.76
CA ALA A 123 2.23 7.00 3.48
C ALA A 123 1.22 6.78 2.34
N GLY A 124 0.60 5.60 2.27
CA GLY A 124 -0.45 5.29 1.30
C GLY A 124 -1.64 6.24 1.44
N SER A 125 -2.14 6.42 2.66
CA SER A 125 -3.25 7.33 2.95
C SER A 125 -2.92 8.78 2.58
N LEU A 126 -1.75 9.26 2.99
CA LEU A 126 -1.29 10.62 2.66
C LEU A 126 -1.22 10.85 1.14
N ARG A 127 -0.56 9.94 0.41
CA ARG A 127 -0.41 10.08 -1.05
C ARG A 127 -1.75 10.01 -1.76
N ALA A 128 -2.67 9.15 -1.30
CA ALA A 128 -3.99 8.99 -1.90
C ALA A 128 -4.79 10.31 -1.80
N ILE A 129 -4.77 10.97 -0.65
CA ILE A 129 -5.39 12.28 -0.44
C ILE A 129 -4.74 13.33 -1.34
N GLU A 130 -3.41 13.40 -1.37
CA GLU A 130 -2.69 14.40 -2.16
C GLU A 130 -2.98 14.28 -3.66
N ILE A 131 -3.01 13.06 -4.20
CA ILE A 131 -3.34 12.81 -5.61
C ILE A 131 -4.85 12.80 -5.87
N LYS A 132 -5.70 13.02 -4.86
CA LYS A 132 -7.17 12.92 -4.97
C LYS A 132 -7.60 11.59 -5.57
N ALA A 133 -7.17 10.49 -4.98
CA ALA A 133 -7.66 9.16 -5.32
C ALA A 133 -9.10 9.01 -4.82
N ASP A 134 -9.90 8.22 -5.55
CA ASP A 134 -11.28 7.92 -5.19
C ASP A 134 -11.36 6.82 -4.11
N VAL A 135 -10.31 6.01 -3.97
CA VAL A 135 -10.24 4.87 -3.05
C VAL A 135 -8.79 4.42 -2.84
N ILE A 136 -8.49 3.89 -1.66
CA ILE A 136 -7.30 3.09 -1.39
C ILE A 136 -7.63 1.62 -1.56
N LEU A 137 -6.90 0.95 -2.45
CA LEU A 137 -6.95 -0.51 -2.57
C LEU A 137 -5.81 -1.08 -1.73
N LYS A 138 -6.14 -1.69 -0.59
CA LYS A 138 -5.17 -2.32 0.31
C LYS A 138 -5.10 -3.82 0.00
N GLY A 139 -4.10 -4.19 -0.79
CA GLY A 139 -3.82 -5.60 -1.09
C GLY A 139 -3.19 -6.29 0.12
N THR A 140 -3.82 -7.35 0.60
CA THR A 140 -3.34 -8.18 1.71
C THR A 140 -3.27 -9.66 1.30
N ARG A 141 -2.85 -10.52 2.23
CA ARG A 141 -2.95 -11.99 2.08
C ARG A 141 -4.33 -12.54 2.46
N VAL A 142 -5.08 -11.78 3.27
CA VAL A 142 -6.48 -12.06 3.58
C VAL A 142 -7.38 -11.34 2.58
N ASP A 143 -8.57 -11.89 2.37
CA ASP A 143 -9.54 -11.42 1.38
C ASP A 143 -10.53 -10.38 1.93
N GLY A 144 -10.28 -9.81 3.10
CA GLY A 144 -11.11 -8.74 3.67
C GLY A 144 -10.84 -8.45 5.14
N VAL A 145 -11.76 -7.71 5.76
CA VAL A 145 -11.82 -7.43 7.19
C VAL A 145 -12.79 -8.41 7.84
N TYR A 146 -12.40 -8.98 8.96
CA TYR A 146 -13.13 -10.04 9.66
C TYR A 146 -13.51 -9.59 11.07
N THR A 147 -14.51 -10.25 11.66
CA THR A 147 -14.89 -10.07 13.08
C THR A 147 -13.79 -10.45 14.06
N ALA A 148 -12.92 -11.37 13.67
CA ALA A 148 -11.75 -11.84 14.42
C ALA A 148 -10.64 -12.27 13.42
N ASP A 149 -9.47 -12.64 13.92
CA ASP A 149 -8.37 -13.15 13.09
C ASP A 149 -8.77 -14.51 12.47
N PRO A 150 -9.01 -14.61 11.14
CA PRO A 150 -9.54 -15.82 10.51
C PRO A 150 -8.56 -16.99 10.54
N GLU A 151 -7.26 -16.74 10.78
CA GLU A 151 -6.26 -17.80 10.96
C GLU A 151 -6.32 -18.44 12.36
N LYS A 152 -6.95 -17.76 13.34
CA LYS A 152 -7.01 -18.20 14.74
C LYS A 152 -8.42 -18.54 15.20
N ASP A 153 -9.43 -17.88 14.62
CA ASP A 153 -10.83 -18.07 14.96
C ASP A 153 -11.61 -18.57 13.73
N PRO A 154 -12.00 -19.85 13.70
CA PRO A 154 -12.76 -20.42 12.59
C PRO A 154 -14.19 -19.87 12.49
N THR A 155 -14.68 -19.15 13.50
CA THR A 155 -15.99 -18.47 13.48
C THR A 155 -15.92 -17.05 12.93
N ALA A 156 -14.71 -16.58 12.58
CA ALA A 156 -14.51 -15.25 12.00
C ALA A 156 -15.33 -15.09 10.71
N THR A 157 -16.16 -14.05 10.66
CA THR A 157 -16.98 -13.72 9.49
C THR A 157 -16.45 -12.46 8.83
N ARG A 158 -16.35 -12.50 7.49
CA ARG A 158 -15.90 -11.36 6.69
C ARG A 158 -17.02 -10.33 6.55
N PHE A 159 -16.68 -9.06 6.67
CA PHE A 159 -17.59 -7.98 6.34
C PHE A 159 -17.56 -7.69 4.83
N ASP A 160 -18.70 -7.47 4.19
CA ASP A 160 -18.71 -6.93 2.81
C ASP A 160 -18.52 -5.41 2.81
N LYS A 161 -19.16 -4.73 3.77
CA LYS A 161 -19.06 -3.29 4.01
C LYS A 161 -19.08 -3.00 5.51
N ILE A 162 -18.26 -2.05 5.95
CA ILE A 162 -18.21 -1.59 7.34
C ILE A 162 -17.88 -0.09 7.40
N SER A 163 -18.40 0.63 8.40
CA SER A 163 -18.10 2.05 8.56
C SER A 163 -16.76 2.27 9.28
N PHE A 164 -16.15 3.45 9.11
CA PHE A 164 -14.96 3.83 9.88
C PHE A 164 -15.21 3.76 11.40
N ALA A 165 -16.37 4.24 11.85
CA ALA A 165 -16.76 4.24 13.26
C ALA A 165 -16.90 2.81 13.81
N ASP A 166 -17.50 1.88 13.05
CA ASP A 166 -17.64 0.49 13.47
C ASP A 166 -16.29 -0.23 13.57
N CYS A 167 -15.38 0.04 12.64
CA CYS A 167 -14.01 -0.49 12.71
C CYS A 167 -13.31 -0.06 14.00
N ILE A 168 -13.43 1.21 14.39
CA ILE A 168 -12.84 1.73 15.64
C ILE A 168 -13.54 1.10 16.86
N ALA A 169 -14.88 1.10 16.88
CA ALA A 169 -15.66 0.59 18.01
C ALA A 169 -15.42 -0.92 18.25
N LYS A 170 -15.24 -1.69 17.18
CA LYS A 170 -14.95 -3.14 17.21
C LYS A 170 -13.45 -3.44 17.28
N ASN A 171 -12.59 -2.43 17.36
CA ASN A 171 -11.13 -2.56 17.38
C ASN A 171 -10.55 -3.41 16.24
N LEU A 172 -11.10 -3.24 15.03
CA LEU A 172 -10.70 -3.99 13.84
C LEU A 172 -9.44 -3.37 13.23
N LYS A 173 -8.38 -4.17 13.12
CA LYS A 173 -7.06 -3.72 12.64
C LYS A 173 -7.00 -3.69 11.11
N VAL A 174 -7.57 -2.66 10.50
CA VAL A 174 -7.53 -2.45 9.04
C VAL A 174 -6.17 -1.89 8.57
N MET A 175 -5.71 -0.83 9.24
CA MET A 175 -4.44 -0.12 9.07
C MET A 175 -3.96 0.35 10.46
N ASP A 176 -2.79 0.97 10.57
CA ASP A 176 -2.46 1.73 11.78
C ASP A 176 -3.45 2.88 11.99
N MET A 177 -3.66 3.27 13.25
CA MET A 177 -4.68 4.26 13.62
C MET A 177 -4.45 5.63 12.95
N THR A 178 -3.19 6.05 12.78
CA THR A 178 -2.86 7.31 12.12
C THR A 178 -3.34 7.31 10.66
N ALA A 179 -3.03 6.25 9.92
CA ALA A 179 -3.46 6.08 8.54
C ALA A 179 -4.98 5.96 8.40
N PHE A 180 -5.62 5.25 9.35
CA PHE A 180 -7.05 5.00 9.37
C PHE A 180 -7.84 6.29 9.62
N THR A 181 -7.48 7.04 10.66
CA THR A 181 -8.11 8.34 10.96
C THR A 181 -7.90 9.34 9.84
N LEU A 182 -6.71 9.36 9.23
CA LEU A 182 -6.44 10.23 8.08
C LEU A 182 -7.39 9.95 6.89
N CYS A 183 -7.72 8.68 6.65
CA CYS A 183 -8.72 8.32 5.63
C CYS A 183 -10.13 8.74 6.02
N MET A 184 -10.51 8.48 7.28
CA MET A 184 -11.82 8.84 7.83
C MET A 184 -12.08 10.35 7.75
N GLU A 185 -11.12 11.18 8.15
CA GLU A 185 -11.24 12.65 8.13
C GLU A 185 -11.31 13.24 6.72
N ASN A 186 -10.89 12.50 5.70
CA ASN A 186 -10.88 12.94 4.30
C ASN A 186 -11.92 12.19 3.45
N ASP A 187 -12.85 11.46 4.06
CA ASP A 187 -13.87 10.65 3.40
C ASP A 187 -13.29 9.72 2.32
N LEU A 188 -12.08 9.21 2.54
CA LEU A 188 -11.33 8.40 1.57
C LEU A 188 -11.60 6.91 1.82
N PRO A 189 -12.39 6.22 0.97
CA PRO A 189 -12.75 4.84 1.21
C PRO A 189 -11.54 3.90 1.08
N ILE A 190 -11.59 2.77 1.79
CA ILE A 190 -10.57 1.72 1.76
C ILE A 190 -11.21 0.41 1.32
N VAL A 191 -10.61 -0.28 0.35
CA VAL A 191 -11.00 -1.66 0.00
C VAL A 191 -9.87 -2.60 0.40
N VAL A 192 -10.14 -3.50 1.34
CA VAL A 192 -9.22 -4.56 1.75
C VAL A 192 -9.55 -5.82 0.96
N PHE A 193 -8.57 -6.39 0.27
CA PHE A 193 -8.79 -7.56 -0.58
C PHE A 193 -7.51 -8.40 -0.71
N ASP A 194 -7.67 -9.66 -1.12
CA ASP A 194 -6.56 -10.56 -1.38
C ASP A 194 -5.93 -10.22 -2.74
N MET A 195 -4.65 -9.85 -2.70
CA MET A 195 -3.85 -9.52 -3.89
C MET A 195 -3.34 -10.76 -4.63
N ASN A 196 -3.21 -11.89 -3.93
CA ASN A 196 -2.61 -13.10 -4.50
C ASN A 196 -3.58 -13.86 -5.39
N MET A 197 -4.89 -13.63 -5.24
CA MET A 197 -5.92 -14.24 -6.09
C MET A 197 -5.94 -13.55 -7.47
N PRO A 198 -5.59 -14.27 -8.56
CA PRO A 198 -5.55 -13.70 -9.89
C PRO A 198 -6.92 -13.13 -10.30
N GLY A 199 -6.91 -11.93 -10.87
CA GLY A 199 -8.13 -11.24 -11.31
C GLY A 199 -8.78 -10.33 -10.26
N ASN A 200 -8.48 -10.49 -8.96
CA ASN A 200 -9.13 -9.69 -7.91
C ASN A 200 -8.93 -8.19 -8.09
N LEU A 201 -7.72 -7.73 -8.45
CA LEU A 201 -7.49 -6.30 -8.70
C LEU A 201 -8.42 -5.78 -9.81
N MET A 202 -8.60 -6.56 -10.89
CA MET A 202 -9.51 -6.21 -11.99
C MET A 202 -10.95 -6.15 -11.48
N SER A 203 -11.41 -7.17 -10.77
CA SER A 203 -12.75 -7.24 -10.17
C SER A 203 -13.05 -6.05 -9.25
N VAL A 204 -12.10 -5.67 -8.40
CA VAL A 204 -12.25 -4.50 -7.51
C VAL A 204 -12.39 -3.21 -8.31
N VAL A 205 -11.57 -3.00 -9.35
CA VAL A 205 -11.65 -1.76 -10.16
C VAL A 205 -12.84 -1.71 -11.10
N THR A 206 -13.42 -2.86 -11.50
CA THR A 206 -14.66 -2.93 -12.27
C THR A 206 -15.92 -2.86 -11.39
N GLY A 207 -15.75 -2.94 -10.06
CA GLY A 207 -16.83 -2.76 -9.09
C GLY A 207 -17.54 -4.05 -8.67
N GLU A 208 -16.96 -5.21 -8.95
CA GLU A 208 -17.40 -6.48 -8.40
C GLU A 208 -17.21 -6.51 -6.87
N LYS A 209 -18.01 -7.33 -6.19
CA LYS A 209 -17.95 -7.46 -4.73
C LYS A 209 -16.77 -8.33 -4.32
N VAL A 210 -15.58 -7.73 -4.30
CA VAL A 210 -14.35 -8.35 -3.83
C VAL A 210 -13.83 -7.55 -2.64
N GLY A 211 -13.47 -8.26 -1.58
CA GLY A 211 -12.93 -7.63 -0.39
C GLY A 211 -13.99 -7.09 0.56
N THR A 212 -13.52 -6.24 1.47
CA THR A 212 -14.35 -5.43 2.36
C THR A 212 -14.18 -3.96 2.01
N LEU A 213 -15.29 -3.24 1.83
CA LEU A 213 -15.30 -1.79 1.70
C LEU A 213 -15.44 -1.12 3.09
N VAL A 214 -14.50 -0.25 3.42
CA VAL A 214 -14.58 0.66 4.57
C VAL A 214 -14.94 2.06 4.07
N SER A 215 -16.08 2.58 4.50
CA SER A 215 -16.59 3.92 4.14
C SER A 215 -17.60 4.43 5.15
#